data_AF-A0A1F2U0T3-F1
#
_entry.id   AF-A0A1F2U0T3-F1
#
_cell.length_a   1.000
_cell.length_b   1.000
_cell.length_c   1.000
_cell.angle_alpha   90.00
_cell.angle_beta   90.00
_cell.angle_gamma   90.00
#
_symmetry.space_group_name_H-M   'P 1'
#
loop_
_entity.id
_entity.type
_entity.pdbx_description
1 polymer ?
#
loop_
_entity_poly.entity_id
_entity_poly.type
_entity_poly.pdbx_seq_one_letter_code
_entity_poly.pdbx_strand_id
1 'polypeptide(L)'
;MLRDWRNAPFLGAPLLLDRHSADGRRAVARFHSDNEITMRGAAPRWYRKVYGRRLSTFNDKQLRRWLADPGYDPVMLAWHRHAANWSWW
;
A
#
# COMPACT_ATOMS: atom_id res chain seq x y z
N MET A 1 10.83 -5.97 -4.39
CA MET A 1 10.91 -7.26 -3.66
C MET A 1 9.58 -7.98 -3.86
N LEU A 2 9.55 -9.11 -4.55
CA LEU A 2 8.32 -9.89 -4.84
C LEU A 2 7.92 -10.69 -3.58
N ARG A 3 6.69 -10.54 -3.09
CA ARG A 3 6.14 -11.42 -2.04
C ARG A 3 5.05 -12.29 -2.64
N ASP A 4 5.34 -13.58 -2.78
CA ASP A 4 4.35 -14.61 -3.14
C ASP A 4 3.70 -15.13 -1.85
N TRP A 5 2.41 -14.83 -1.65
CA TRP A 5 1.63 -15.24 -0.48
C TRP A 5 1.04 -16.66 -0.62
N ARG A 6 1.07 -17.27 -1.82
CA ARG A 6 0.54 -18.62 -2.05
C ARG A 6 1.58 -19.72 -1.83
N ASN A 7 2.85 -19.38 -1.98
CA ASN A 7 3.98 -20.29 -1.72
C ASN A 7 4.82 -19.88 -0.51
N ALA A 8 4.31 -18.98 0.35
CA ALA A 8 5.02 -18.63 1.56
C ALA A 8 5.16 -19.90 2.41
N PRO A 9 6.39 -20.40 2.67
CA PRO A 9 6.55 -21.31 3.78
C PRO A 9 6.07 -20.55 5.02
N PHE A 10 5.47 -21.27 5.96
CA PHE A 10 4.88 -20.78 7.22
C PHE A 10 5.82 -19.93 8.12
N LEU A 11 7.00 -19.53 7.63
CA LEU A 11 8.15 -19.02 8.38
C LEU A 11 8.72 -17.69 7.85
N GLY A 12 8.02 -16.95 6.97
CA GLY A 12 8.31 -15.53 6.71
C GLY A 12 9.68 -15.21 6.09
N ALA A 13 10.47 -16.19 5.65
CA ALA A 13 11.73 -15.97 4.95
C ALA A 13 11.48 -15.63 3.48
N PRO A 14 12.08 -14.55 2.93
CA PRO A 14 12.00 -14.25 1.50
C PRO A 14 12.70 -15.36 0.71
N LEU A 15 11.94 -16.13 -0.07
CA LEU A 15 12.46 -17.13 -0.98
C LEU A 15 13.23 -16.39 -2.11
N LEU A 16 14.56 -16.40 -2.05
CA LEU A 16 15.42 -15.82 -3.08
C LEU A 16 15.48 -16.80 -4.27
N LEU A 17 14.64 -16.57 -5.28
CA LEU A 17 14.68 -17.30 -6.55
C LEU A 17 15.63 -16.60 -7.53
N ASP A 18 16.52 -17.36 -8.17
CA ASP A 18 17.30 -16.86 -9.30
C ASP A 18 16.37 -16.54 -10.48
N ARG A 19 16.41 -15.30 -10.98
CA ARG A 19 15.59 -14.79 -12.09
C ARG A 19 15.77 -15.58 -13.39
N HIS A 20 16.92 -16.22 -13.59
CA HIS A 20 17.23 -16.95 -14.83
C HIS A 20 16.76 -18.41 -14.79
N SER A 21 16.47 -18.93 -13.59
CA SER A 21 15.87 -20.25 -13.39
C SER A 21 14.42 -20.31 -13.93
N ALA A 22 13.94 -21.53 -14.21
CA ALA A 22 12.54 -21.73 -14.63
C ALA A 22 11.54 -21.23 -13.58
N ASP A 23 11.82 -21.48 -12.30
CA ASP A 23 10.97 -21.04 -11.19
C ASP A 23 11.01 -19.53 -10.99
N GLY A 24 12.20 -18.91 -11.13
CA GLY A 24 12.32 -17.45 -11.10
C GLY A 24 11.56 -16.77 -12.24
N ARG A 25 11.68 -17.28 -13.47
CA ARG A 25 10.89 -16.78 -14.62
C ARG A 25 9.40 -16.95 -14.40
N ARG A 26 8.95 -18.06 -13.81
CA ARG A 26 7.55 -18.31 -13.47
C ARG A 26 7.04 -17.36 -12.38
N ALA A 27 7.85 -17.09 -11.36
CA ALA A 27 7.52 -16.13 -10.30
C ALA A 27 7.43 -14.70 -10.86
N VAL A 28 8.34 -14.30 -11.75
CA VAL A 28 8.30 -13.02 -12.45
C VAL A 28 7.05 -12.91 -13.32
N ALA A 29 6.71 -13.94 -14.11
CA ALA A 29 5.51 -13.95 -14.92
C ALA A 29 4.21 -13.85 -14.08
N ARG A 30 4.15 -14.56 -12.95
CA ARG A 30 3.02 -14.45 -12.01
C ARG A 30 2.92 -13.07 -11.40
N PHE A 31 4.04 -12.49 -10.95
CA PHE A 31 4.02 -11.12 -10.47
C PHE A 31 3.56 -10.16 -11.54
N HIS A 32 4.05 -10.24 -12.78
CA HIS A 32 3.56 -9.36 -13.84
C HIS A 32 2.09 -9.57 -14.14
N SER A 33 1.56 -10.80 -14.07
CA SER A 33 0.13 -11.09 -14.21
C SER A 33 -0.69 -10.49 -13.06
N ASP A 34 -0.28 -10.71 -11.80
CA ASP A 34 -0.96 -10.18 -10.62
C ASP A 34 -0.88 -8.65 -10.59
N ASN A 35 0.28 -8.11 -10.95
CA ASN A 35 0.57 -6.69 -11.09
C ASN A 35 -0.24 -6.09 -12.25
N GLU A 36 -0.46 -6.78 -13.36
CA GLU A 36 -1.30 -6.29 -14.46
C GLU A 36 -2.79 -6.25 -14.06
N ILE A 37 -3.28 -7.28 -13.36
CA ILE A 37 -4.65 -7.35 -12.85
C ILE A 37 -4.90 -6.24 -11.82
N THR A 38 -3.92 -5.98 -10.98
CA THR A 38 -4.03 -4.96 -9.94
C THR A 38 -3.77 -3.57 -10.55
N MET A 39 -2.64 -3.31 -11.22
CA MET A 39 -2.18 -1.97 -11.68
C MET A 39 -3.10 -1.25 -12.65
N ARG A 40 -3.88 -1.97 -13.44
CA ARG A 40 -4.83 -1.35 -14.38
C ARG A 40 -6.11 -0.88 -13.70
N GLY A 41 -6.33 -1.24 -12.43
CA GLY A 41 -7.55 -0.95 -11.67
C GLY A 41 -7.41 0.18 -10.66
N ALA A 42 -8.55 0.83 -10.33
CA ALA A 42 -8.61 1.67 -9.14
C ALA A 42 -8.40 0.82 -7.87
N ALA A 43 -7.89 1.42 -6.80
CA ALA A 43 -7.73 0.71 -5.54
C ALA A 43 -9.06 0.08 -5.10
N PRO A 44 -9.02 -1.15 -4.55
CA PRO A 44 -10.20 -1.83 -4.06
C PRO A 44 -11.00 -0.96 -3.09
N ARG A 45 -12.33 -1.12 -3.09
CA ARG A 45 -13.23 -0.32 -2.22
C ARG A 45 -12.84 -0.42 -0.73
N TRP A 46 -12.44 -1.61 -0.27
CA TRP A 46 -12.00 -1.82 1.10
C TRP A 46 -10.74 -1.01 1.43
N TYR A 47 -9.77 -0.95 0.51
CA TYR A 47 -8.54 -0.21 0.70
C TYR A 47 -8.79 1.29 0.78
N ARG A 48 -9.61 1.81 -0.13
CA ARG A 48 -10.02 3.23 -0.11
C ARG A 48 -10.68 3.62 1.22
N LYS A 49 -11.48 2.72 1.81
CA LYS A 49 -12.08 2.94 3.14
C LYS A 49 -11.02 3.00 4.25
N VAL A 50 -10.05 2.07 4.25
CA VAL A 50 -8.95 2.06 5.22
C VAL A 50 -8.07 3.31 5.07
N TYR A 51 -7.72 3.68 3.84
CA TYR A 51 -6.96 4.88 3.54
C TYR A 51 -7.64 6.14 4.04
N GLY A 52 -8.94 6.31 3.74
CA GLY A 52 -9.74 7.43 4.25
C GLY A 52 -9.73 7.51 5.78
N ARG A 53 -9.91 6.37 6.47
CA ARG A 53 -9.85 6.33 7.94
C ARG A 53 -8.48 6.75 8.49
N ARG A 54 -7.39 6.33 7.84
CA ARG A 54 -6.02 6.74 8.23
C ARG A 54 -5.82 8.25 8.07
N LEU A 55 -6.27 8.81 6.95
CA LEU A 55 -6.19 10.24 6.68
C LEU A 55 -6.99 11.05 7.72
N SER A 56 -8.23 10.64 8.01
CA SER A 56 -9.04 11.29 9.06
C SER A 56 -8.35 11.21 10.43
N THR A 57 -7.80 10.05 10.78
CA THR A 57 -7.07 9.88 12.05
C THR A 57 -5.84 10.78 12.14
N PHE A 58 -5.13 10.98 11.03
CA PHE A 58 -3.98 11.87 10.98
C PHE A 58 -4.42 13.33 11.18
N ASN A 59 -5.39 13.81 10.40
CA ASN A 59 -5.89 15.18 10.49
C ASN A 59 -6.52 15.48 11.86
N ASP A 60 -7.23 14.53 12.47
CA ASP A 60 -7.76 14.68 13.84
C ASP A 60 -6.64 14.91 14.87
N LYS A 61 -5.50 14.22 14.73
CA LYS A 61 -4.35 14.43 15.61
C LYS A 61 -3.74 15.82 15.41
N GLN A 62 -3.61 16.27 14.16
CA GLN A 62 -3.13 17.61 13.83
C GLN A 62 -4.03 18.68 14.45
N LEU A 63 -5.35 18.51 14.30
CA LEU A 63 -6.36 19.42 14.86
C LEU A 63 -6.29 19.47 16.39
N ARG A 64 -6.27 18.32 17.06
CA ARG A 64 -6.18 18.27 18.54
C ARG A 64 -4.91 18.92 19.05
N ARG A 65 -3.79 18.76 18.33
CA ARG A 65 -2.53 19.39 18.69
C ARG A 65 -2.58 20.90 18.55
N TRP A 66 -3.14 21.41 17.45
CA TRP A 66 -3.35 22.84 17.26
C TRP A 66 -4.25 23.47 18.33
N LEU A 67 -5.31 22.77 18.73
CA LEU A 67 -6.18 23.23 19.81
C LEU A 67 -5.47 23.27 21.19
N ALA A 68 -4.49 22.40 21.41
CA ALA A 68 -3.72 22.37 22.65
C ALA A 68 -2.55 23.38 22.66
N ASP A 69 -2.02 23.71 21.48
CA ASP A 69 -0.90 24.62 21.29
C ASP A 69 -1.19 25.55 20.10
N PRO A 70 -1.70 26.77 20.35
CA PRO A 70 -2.01 27.73 19.29
C PRO A 70 -0.79 28.19 18.47
N GLY A 71 0.44 27.96 18.96
CA GLY A 71 1.68 28.23 18.22
C GLY A 71 2.06 27.13 17.22
N TYR A 72 1.36 26.00 17.26
CA TYR A 72 1.52 24.90 16.32
C TYR A 72 0.80 25.18 15.00
N ASP A 73 1.48 25.07 13.87
CA ASP A 73 0.85 25.14 12.54
C ASP A 73 0.50 23.73 12.03
N PRO A 74 -0.79 23.31 12.00
CA PRO A 74 -1.17 21.98 11.60
C PRO A 74 -1.10 21.77 10.07
N VAL A 75 -0.28 20.82 9.63
CA VAL A 75 -0.27 20.39 8.22
C VAL A 75 -1.35 19.33 8.00
N MET A 76 -2.46 19.73 7.39
CA MET A 76 -3.55 18.82 7.03
C MET A 76 -3.29 18.14 5.69
N LEU A 77 -3.58 16.84 5.61
CA LEU A 77 -3.56 16.13 4.33
C LEU A 77 -4.93 16.23 3.66
N ALA A 78 -4.96 16.78 2.45
CA ALA A 78 -6.17 16.81 1.62
C ALA A 78 -6.49 15.42 1.08
N TRP A 79 -7.77 15.02 1.15
CA TRP A 79 -8.20 13.77 0.56
C TRP A 79 -8.32 13.93 -0.96
N HIS A 80 -7.49 13.20 -1.70
CA HIS A 80 -7.65 13.05 -3.14
C HIS A 80 -8.00 11.60 -3.47
N ARG A 81 -9.06 11.40 -4.26
CA ARG A 81 -9.48 10.06 -4.74
C ARG A 81 -8.31 9.32 -5.42
N HIS A 82 -7.43 10.05 -6.10
CA HIS A 82 -6.23 9.51 -6.72
C HIS A 82 -5.15 9.10 -5.72
N ALA A 83 -5.03 9.75 -4.56
CA ALA A 83 -4.00 9.41 -3.57
C ALA A 83 -4.14 7.98 -3.02
N ALA A 84 -5.38 7.52 -2.82
CA ALA A 84 -5.63 6.14 -2.42
C ALA A 84 -5.30 5.12 -3.54
N ASN A 85 -5.42 5.53 -4.81
CA ASN A 85 -5.04 4.68 -5.94
C ASN A 85 -3.52 4.63 -6.11
N TRP A 86 -2.85 5.77 -5.95
CA TRP A 86 -1.39 5.89 -6.10
C TRP A 86 -0.64 5.23 -4.95
N SER A 87 -1.19 5.24 -3.73
CA SER A 87 -0.61 4.57 -2.56
C SER A 87 -0.97 3.09 -2.42
N TRP A 88 -1.74 2.55 -3.36
CA TRP A 88 -2.00 1.11 -3.44
C TRP A 88 -0.90 0.37 -4.24
N TRP A 89 -0.19 1.10 -5.11
CA TRP A 89 1.01 0.67 -5.83
C TRP A 89 2.27 0.94 -5.01
#